data_AF-A0A8J7G1A1-F1
#
_entry.id   AF-A0A8J7G1A1-F1
#
_cell.length_a   1.000
_cell.length_b   1.000
_cell.length_c   1.000
_cell.angle_alpha   90.00
_cell.angle_beta   90.00
_cell.angle_gamma   90.00
#
_symmetry.space_group_name_H-M   'P 1'
#
loop_
_entity.id
_entity.type
_entity.pdbx_description
1 polymer ?
#
loop_
_entity_poly.entity_id
_entity_poly.type
_entity_poly.pdbx_seq_one_letter_code
_entity_poly.pdbx_strand_id
1 'polypeptide(L)'
;MKKWMIALGAVLFLVVLTACQSDPLAEIEDGRSKAPEGFIYGEVLEINDRDLQVEVEEAVTGYEFEPGDVIKVQTHNIDLSVYESIRPEDYIEIHYNGEAKGESQKQVSADTIIIWEK
;
A
#
# COMPACT_ATOMS: atom_id res chain seq x y z
N MET A 1 1.15 12.70 74.43
CA MET A 1 1.41 11.27 74.20
C MET A 1 1.70 11.05 72.71
N LYS A 2 2.91 10.62 72.37
CA LYS A 2 3.29 10.17 71.01
C LYS A 2 2.63 8.82 70.73
N LYS A 3 2.03 8.62 69.55
CA LYS A 3 2.27 7.44 68.70
C LYS A 3 2.14 7.84 67.23
N TRP A 4 3.20 7.50 66.51
CA TRP A 4 3.38 7.66 65.08
C TRP A 4 2.69 6.49 64.37
N MET A 5 2.21 6.71 63.14
CA MET A 5 2.24 5.67 62.10
C MET A 5 2.19 6.36 60.72
N ILE A 6 3.25 6.10 59.94
CA ILE A 6 3.43 6.47 58.54
C ILE A 6 2.80 5.37 57.67
N ALA A 7 2.68 5.67 56.37
CA ALA A 7 2.58 4.77 55.21
C ALA A 7 1.15 4.47 54.77
N LEU A 8 0.79 4.42 53.50
CA LEU A 8 1.53 4.26 52.24
C LEU A 8 0.55 4.80 51.15
N GLY A 9 0.95 5.70 50.25
CA GLY A 9 1.34 5.27 48.91
C GLY A 9 0.20 4.66 48.08
N ALA A 10 -0.57 5.48 47.36
CA ALA A 10 -1.30 5.05 46.16
C ALA A 10 -1.57 6.27 45.28
N VAL A 11 -0.65 6.52 44.35
CA VAL A 11 -0.85 7.42 43.21
C VAL A 11 -2.00 6.83 42.40
N LEU A 12 -3.18 7.47 42.46
CA LEU A 12 -4.31 7.13 41.62
C LEU A 12 -3.97 7.56 40.20
N PHE A 13 -3.42 6.63 39.43
CA PHE A 13 -3.10 6.85 38.02
C PHE A 13 -4.42 6.84 37.22
N LEU A 14 -4.66 7.97 36.56
CA LEU A 14 -5.74 8.23 35.62
C LEU A 14 -5.73 7.17 34.50
N VAL A 15 -6.86 6.51 34.25
CA VAL A 15 -7.11 5.86 32.95
C VAL A 15 -8.46 6.35 32.45
N VAL A 16 -8.40 7.40 31.63
CA VAL A 16 -9.52 7.86 30.81
C VAL A 16 -9.78 6.75 29.79
N LEU A 17 -10.94 6.08 29.93
CA LEU A 17 -11.46 5.17 28.92
C LEU A 17 -11.86 5.99 27.70
N THR A 18 -10.91 6.20 26.78
CA THR A 18 -11.22 6.54 25.39
C THR A 18 -11.86 5.32 24.76
N ALA A 19 -13.20 5.31 24.72
CA ALA A 19 -13.95 4.54 23.76
C ALA A 19 -13.67 5.11 22.36
N CYS A 20 -12.53 4.73 21.80
CA CYS A 20 -12.27 4.88 20.37
C CYS A 20 -12.91 3.66 19.73
N GLN A 21 -14.03 3.89 19.03
CA GLN A 21 -14.65 2.88 18.17
C GLN A 21 -13.56 2.36 17.24
N SER A 22 -13.15 1.12 17.47
CA SER A 22 -12.26 0.40 16.59
C SER A 22 -13.03 0.10 15.30
N ASP A 23 -12.82 0.93 14.29
CA ASP A 23 -12.85 0.49 12.90
C ASP A 23 -12.04 -0.82 12.80
N PRO A 24 -12.46 -1.80 11.99
CA PRO A 24 -11.79 -3.09 11.92
C PRO A 24 -10.35 -2.87 11.44
N LEU A 25 -9.43 -2.89 12.41
CA LEU A 25 -7.99 -2.81 12.26
C LEU A 25 -7.55 -3.94 11.34
N ALA A 26 -7.05 -3.59 10.17
CA ALA A 26 -6.23 -4.46 9.35
C ALA A 26 -5.15 -5.08 10.24
N GLU A 27 -5.08 -6.42 10.27
CA GLU A 27 -4.05 -7.16 10.98
C GLU A 27 -2.68 -6.76 10.43
N ILE A 28 -1.93 -5.98 11.21
CA ILE A 28 -0.53 -5.67 10.94
C ILE A 28 0.30 -6.80 11.56
N GLU A 29 0.43 -7.91 10.84
CA GLU A 29 1.46 -8.90 11.13
C GLU A 29 2.81 -8.40 10.55
N ASP A 30 3.73 -8.10 11.47
CA ASP A 30 5.18 -8.15 11.26
C ASP A 30 5.80 -7.21 10.20
N GLY A 31 5.55 -5.89 10.29
CA GLY A 31 6.37 -4.85 9.63
C GLY A 31 6.47 -4.91 8.10
N ARG A 32 5.76 -5.85 7.48
CA ARG A 32 5.53 -6.05 6.06
C ARG A 32 4.05 -6.36 5.96
N SER A 33 3.24 -5.31 5.82
CA SER A 33 1.86 -5.51 5.42
C SER A 33 1.91 -6.23 4.07
N LYS A 34 1.54 -7.51 4.04
CA LYS A 34 1.20 -8.16 2.79
C LYS A 34 -0.07 -7.48 2.32
N ALA A 35 0.06 -6.51 1.42
CA ALA A 35 -1.11 -5.99 0.75
C ALA A 35 -1.82 -7.17 0.06
N PRO A 36 -3.16 -7.19 0.05
CA PRO A 36 -3.89 -8.22 -0.69
C PRO A 36 -3.45 -8.19 -2.17
N GLU A 37 -3.39 -9.36 -2.79
CA GLU A 37 -3.25 -9.47 -4.25
C GLU A 37 -4.32 -8.61 -4.91
N GLY A 38 -3.93 -7.81 -5.88
CA GLY A 38 -4.81 -6.83 -6.52
C GLY A 38 -4.48 -6.63 -7.98
N PHE A 39 -5.38 -5.95 -8.68
CA PHE A 39 -5.22 -5.59 -10.08
C PHE A 39 -5.52 -4.11 -10.29
N ILE A 40 -4.64 -3.46 -11.05
CA ILE A 40 -4.74 -2.04 -11.41
C ILE A 40 -4.85 -1.95 -12.92
N TYR A 41 -5.87 -1.24 -13.39
CA TYR A 41 -6.00 -0.79 -14.76
C TYR A 41 -5.52 0.64 -14.85
N GLY A 42 -4.66 0.93 -15.83
CA GLY A 42 -4.17 2.28 -16.02
C GLY A 42 -3.52 2.53 -17.37
N GLU A 43 -3.27 3.80 -17.65
CA GLU A 43 -2.61 4.28 -18.85
C GLU A 43 -1.12 4.56 -18.56
N VAL A 44 -0.23 4.08 -19.43
CA VAL A 44 1.21 4.30 -19.29
C VAL A 44 1.55 5.75 -19.69
N LEU A 45 2.01 6.55 -18.73
CA LEU A 45 2.42 7.93 -18.99
C LEU A 45 3.89 8.01 -19.44
N GLU A 46 4.77 7.25 -18.79
CA GLU A 46 6.22 7.32 -19.02
C GLU A 46 6.90 5.98 -18.74
N ILE A 47 7.99 5.69 -19.48
CA ILE A 47 8.83 4.51 -19.30
C ILE A 47 10.24 4.98 -18.94
N ASN A 48 10.71 4.63 -17.74
CA ASN A 48 12.02 4.98 -17.21
C ASN A 48 12.80 3.73 -16.87
N ASP A 49 13.47 3.14 -17.87
CA ASP A 49 14.11 1.83 -17.73
C ASP A 49 13.09 0.80 -17.17
N ARG A 50 13.42 0.00 -16.15
CA ARG A 50 12.51 -1.03 -15.62
C ARG A 50 11.37 -0.50 -14.75
N ASP A 51 11.13 0.81 -14.74
CA ASP A 51 10.04 1.46 -14.01
C ASP A 51 9.06 2.15 -14.98
N LEU A 52 7.76 1.94 -14.79
CA LEU A 52 6.69 2.63 -15.52
C LEU A 52 6.03 3.67 -14.61
N GLN A 53 5.62 4.81 -15.16
CA GLN A 53 4.64 5.70 -14.54
C GLN A 53 3.28 5.43 -15.18
N VAL A 54 2.28 5.13 -14.35
CA VAL A 54 0.94 4.73 -14.80
C VAL A 54 -0.10 5.59 -14.10
N GLU A 55 -1.03 6.16 -14.85
CA GLU A 55 -2.22 6.80 -14.30
C GLU A 55 -3.31 5.74 -14.08
N VAL A 56 -3.80 5.63 -12.86
CA VAL A 56 -4.81 4.65 -12.47
C VAL A 56 -6.16 5.04 -13.07
N GLU A 57 -6.78 4.18 -13.87
CA GLU A 57 -8.17 4.32 -14.29
C GLU A 57 -9.12 3.60 -13.31
N GLU A 58 -8.75 2.37 -12.93
CA GLU A 58 -9.53 1.54 -12.01
C GLU A 58 -8.59 0.67 -11.18
N ALA A 59 -8.82 0.61 -9.87
CA ALA A 59 -8.10 -0.30 -8.98
C ALA A 59 -9.10 -1.25 -8.33
N VAL A 60 -8.90 -2.53 -8.54
CA VAL A 60 -9.73 -3.56 -7.93
C VAL A 60 -8.86 -4.29 -6.91
N THR A 61 -9.20 -4.06 -5.65
CA THR A 61 -8.53 -4.57 -4.43
C THR A 61 -7.09 -4.07 -4.19
N GLY A 62 -6.78 -3.80 -2.92
CA GLY A 62 -5.54 -3.13 -2.47
C GLY A 62 -5.80 -1.67 -2.12
N TYR A 63 -5.79 -1.36 -0.82
CA TYR A 63 -6.39 -0.16 -0.21
C TYR A 63 -5.70 1.20 -0.47
N GLU A 64 -4.93 1.39 -1.55
CA GLU A 64 -4.05 2.58 -1.67
C GLU A 64 -4.12 3.34 -3.00
N PHE A 65 -4.85 2.86 -4.01
CA PHE A 65 -4.90 3.48 -5.34
C PHE A 65 -6.32 3.93 -5.69
N GLU A 66 -6.44 5.21 -6.01
CA GLU A 66 -7.66 5.87 -6.47
C GLU A 66 -7.52 6.21 -7.97
N PRO A 67 -8.63 6.22 -8.73
CA PRO A 67 -8.61 6.72 -10.11
C PRO A 67 -8.01 8.15 -10.19
N GLY A 68 -7.09 8.35 -11.13
CA GLY A 68 -6.32 9.58 -11.32
C GLY A 68 -4.99 9.64 -10.54
N ASP A 69 -4.69 8.62 -9.72
CA ASP A 69 -3.36 8.51 -9.13
C ASP A 69 -2.29 8.19 -10.16
N VAL A 70 -1.13 8.85 -10.05
CA VAL A 70 0.07 8.45 -10.78
C VAL A 70 0.91 7.56 -9.88
N ILE A 71 1.10 6.32 -10.33
CA ILE A 71 1.80 5.28 -9.59
C ILE A 71 3.07 4.84 -10.31
N LYS A 72 4.05 4.39 -9.53
CA LYS A 72 5.29 3.80 -10.06
C LYS A 72 5.16 2.28 -10.08
N VAL A 73 5.30 1.68 -11.26
CA VAL A 73 5.19 0.23 -11.45
C VAL A 73 6.57 -0.35 -11.77
N GLN A 74 7.10 -1.18 -10.88
CA GLN A 74 8.37 -1.86 -11.09
C GLN A 74 8.15 -3.13 -11.90
N THR A 75 8.87 -3.28 -13.00
CA THR A 75 8.69 -4.41 -13.94
C THR A 75 9.76 -5.49 -13.81
N HIS A 76 10.49 -5.53 -12.70
CA HIS A 76 11.64 -6.42 -12.52
C HIS A 76 11.28 -7.91 -12.71
N ASN A 77 10.08 -8.32 -12.32
CA ASN A 77 9.58 -9.70 -12.46
C ASN A 77 8.92 -9.98 -13.82
N ILE A 78 8.73 -8.95 -14.65
CA ILE A 78 8.04 -9.07 -15.95
C ILE A 78 9.03 -9.53 -17.02
N ASP A 79 8.57 -10.49 -17.84
CA ASP A 79 9.32 -10.97 -18.99
C ASP A 79 9.76 -9.80 -19.89
N LEU A 80 11.01 -9.86 -20.37
CA LEU A 80 11.59 -8.79 -21.16
C LEU A 80 10.80 -8.51 -22.44
N SER A 81 10.26 -9.54 -23.09
CA SER A 81 9.48 -9.40 -24.33
C SER A 81 8.17 -8.65 -24.10
N VAL A 82 7.51 -8.89 -22.97
CA VAL A 82 6.31 -8.14 -22.57
C VAL A 82 6.68 -6.70 -22.27
N TYR A 83 7.70 -6.46 -21.45
CA TYR A 83 8.15 -5.10 -21.13
C TYR A 83 8.53 -4.29 -22.38
N GLU A 84 9.28 -4.88 -23.31
CA GLU A 84 9.71 -4.20 -24.55
C GLU A 84 8.55 -3.91 -25.52
N SER A 85 7.38 -4.52 -25.31
CA SER A 85 6.18 -4.24 -26.09
C SER A 85 5.37 -3.04 -25.58
N ILE A 86 5.57 -2.62 -24.33
CA ILE A 86 4.86 -1.51 -23.70
C ILE A 86 5.32 -0.17 -24.30
N ARG A 87 4.37 0.73 -24.54
CA ARG A 87 4.58 2.09 -25.05
C ARG A 87 3.87 3.11 -24.14
N PRO A 88 4.32 4.38 -24.12
CA PRO A 88 3.48 5.46 -23.59
C PRO A 88 2.13 5.48 -24.31
N GLU A 89 1.07 5.84 -23.59
CA GLU A 89 -0.35 5.82 -24.02
C GLU A 89 -0.96 4.40 -24.15
N ASP A 90 -0.20 3.33 -23.89
CA ASP A 90 -0.79 1.99 -23.79
C ASP A 90 -1.64 1.88 -22.52
N TYR A 91 -2.78 1.22 -22.66
CA TYR A 91 -3.56 0.77 -21.52
C TYR A 91 -3.01 -0.58 -21.06
N ILE A 92 -2.82 -0.74 -19.74
CA ILE A 92 -2.31 -1.97 -19.14
C ILE A 92 -3.11 -2.41 -17.91
N GLU A 93 -3.18 -3.71 -17.71
CA GLU A 93 -3.64 -4.37 -16.49
C GLU A 93 -2.42 -4.90 -15.73
N ILE A 94 -2.27 -4.48 -14.47
CA ILE A 94 -1.11 -4.76 -13.63
C ILE A 94 -1.55 -5.64 -12.48
N HIS A 95 -1.01 -6.86 -12.43
CA HIS A 95 -1.18 -7.78 -11.30
C HIS A 95 0.02 -7.63 -10.37
N TYR A 96 -0.24 -7.48 -9.07
CA TYR A 96 0.80 -7.31 -8.07
C TYR A 96 0.48 -8.11 -6.80
N ASN A 97 1.48 -8.81 -6.26
CA ASN A 97 1.39 -9.49 -4.98
C ASN A 97 1.96 -8.60 -3.87
N GLY A 98 1.12 -7.71 -3.34
CA GLY A 98 1.19 -7.29 -1.95
C GLY A 98 2.41 -6.54 -1.41
N GLU A 99 3.43 -6.22 -2.22
CA GLU A 99 4.54 -5.37 -1.81
C GLU A 99 4.34 -3.92 -2.30
N ALA A 100 3.37 -3.22 -1.69
CA ALA A 100 3.33 -1.76 -1.74
C ALA A 100 4.44 -1.20 -0.83
N LYS A 101 5.47 -0.57 -1.42
CA LYS A 101 6.65 -0.10 -0.68
C LYS A 101 6.49 1.36 -0.23
N GLY A 102 5.85 1.55 0.93
CA GLY A 102 6.02 2.71 1.82
C GLY A 102 5.28 4.01 1.45
N GLU A 103 4.88 4.75 2.49
CA GLU A 103 3.96 5.91 2.50
C GLU A 103 4.32 7.13 1.62
N SER A 104 5.49 7.17 0.98
CA SER A 104 5.99 8.39 0.29
C SER A 104 5.84 8.36 -1.23
N GLN A 105 5.69 7.19 -1.85
CA GLN A 105 5.49 7.06 -3.31
C GLN A 105 4.58 5.86 -3.55
N LYS A 106 3.40 6.11 -4.12
CA LYS A 106 2.45 5.07 -4.56
C LYS A 106 3.17 4.17 -5.57
N GLN A 107 3.69 3.04 -5.10
CA GLN A 107 4.60 2.18 -5.85
C GLN A 107 4.21 0.71 -5.67
N VAL A 108 4.18 -0.03 -6.78
CA VAL A 108 3.92 -1.47 -6.82
C VAL A 108 5.00 -2.22 -7.61
N SER A 109 5.23 -3.48 -7.26
CA SER A 109 5.99 -4.40 -8.10
C SER A 109 5.03 -5.27 -8.88
N ALA A 110 5.11 -5.22 -10.21
CA ALA A 110 4.26 -6.02 -11.08
C ALA A 110 4.79 -7.44 -11.21
N ASP A 111 3.90 -8.41 -11.01
CA ASP A 111 4.16 -9.83 -11.27
C ASP A 111 3.65 -10.25 -12.65
N THR A 112 2.62 -9.59 -13.15
CA THR A 112 2.13 -9.77 -14.53
C THR A 112 1.63 -8.44 -15.07
N ILE A 113 1.85 -8.20 -16.37
CA ILE A 113 1.31 -7.07 -17.12
C ILE A 113 0.64 -7.60 -18.37
N ILE A 114 -0.56 -7.11 -18.64
CA ILE A 114 -1.33 -7.42 -19.85
C ILE A 114 -1.63 -6.09 -20.55
N ILE A 115 -1.25 -5.98 -21.83
CA ILE A 115 -1.62 -4.84 -22.68
C ILE A 115 -3.01 -5.11 -23.23
N TRP A 116 -3.92 -4.15 -23.13
CA TRP A 116 -5.33 -4.26 -23.54
C TRP A 116 -5.72 -3.08 -24.41
N GLU A 117 -6.68 -3.29 -25.31
CA GLU A 117 -7.27 -2.23 -26.14
C GLU A 117 -8.54 -1.71 -25.45
N LYS A 118 -8.71 -0.39 -25.46
CA LYS A 118 -9.85 0.31 -24.85
C LYS A 118 -11.15 0.17 -25.64
#